data_AF-A0A7S3S344-F1
#
_entry.id   AF-A0A7S3S344-F1
#
_cell.length_a   1.000
_cell.length_b   1.000
_cell.length_c   1.000
_cell.angle_alpha   90.00
_cell.angle_beta   90.00
_cell.angle_gamma   90.00
#
_symmetry.space_group_name_H-M   'P 1'
#
loop_
_entity.id
_entity.type
_entity.pdbx_description
1 polymer ?
#
loop_
_entity_poly.entity_id
_entity_poly.type
_entity_poly.pdbx_seq_one_letter_code
_entity_poly.pdbx_strand_id
1 'polypeptide(L)'
;IPLSDVRLLAGSAFHAAFETNLAYLKLLSTDSLLLAWRLTAQGGKWSPGSLRLMGWEHTGSELRGHFLGHWLSASAMAFAATRDAELRHRMTEVVEELGKLAAAHGSGYLSAFPPSFLDRLEAITPVWAPYYTLHKLLAGL
;
A
#
# COMPACT_ATOMS: atom_id res chain seq x y z
N ILE A 1 8.12 21.64 -11.12
CA ILE A 1 9.50 21.38 -10.66
C ILE A 1 9.50 20.02 -9.98
N PRO A 2 10.35 19.06 -10.37
CA PRO A 2 10.47 17.75 -9.73
C PRO A 2 10.81 17.87 -8.23
N LEU A 3 10.37 16.89 -7.42
CA LEU A 3 10.72 16.86 -5.98
C LEU A 3 12.23 16.72 -5.74
N SER A 4 12.96 16.10 -6.66
CA SER A 4 14.42 16.01 -6.60
C SER A 4 15.14 17.36 -6.72
N ASP A 5 14.44 18.38 -7.21
CA ASP A 5 15.02 19.68 -7.55
C ASP A 5 14.62 20.75 -6.51
N VAL A 6 13.90 20.35 -5.46
CA VAL A 6 13.44 21.23 -4.37
C VAL A 6 13.83 20.62 -3.03
N ARG A 7 14.54 21.38 -2.19
CA ARG A 7 14.92 20.94 -0.84
C ARG A 7 14.25 21.80 0.21
N LEU A 8 13.56 21.16 1.15
CA LEU A 8 13.07 21.82 2.35
C LEU A 8 14.26 22.14 3.26
N LEU A 9 14.36 23.40 3.69
CA LEU A 9 15.44 23.83 4.58
C LEU A 9 15.10 23.46 6.03
N ALA A 10 16.12 22.99 6.75
CA ALA A 10 16.04 22.73 8.18
C ALA A 10 15.56 23.97 8.95
N GLY A 11 14.83 23.74 10.04
CA GLY A 11 14.25 24.82 10.87
C GLY A 11 12.90 25.35 10.39
N SER A 12 12.41 24.93 9.22
CA SER A 12 11.04 25.26 8.76
C SER A 12 9.99 24.27 9.28
N ALA A 13 8.75 24.72 9.43
CA ALA A 13 7.63 23.85 9.78
C ALA A 13 7.40 22.74 8.74
N PHE A 14 7.64 23.03 7.45
CA PHE A 14 7.52 22.06 6.36
C PHE A 14 8.57 20.95 6.46
N HIS A 15 9.82 21.27 6.80
CA HIS A 15 10.85 20.27 7.02
C HIS A 15 10.50 19.37 8.21
N ALA A 16 10.03 19.94 9.33
CA ALA A 16 9.61 19.15 10.49
C ALA A 16 8.42 18.22 10.18
N ALA A 17 7.42 18.71 9.43
CA ALA A 17 6.30 17.88 8.97
C ALA A 17 6.76 16.76 8.03
N PHE A 18 7.68 17.05 7.12
CA PHE A 18 8.24 16.06 6.20
C PHE A 18 8.98 14.95 6.96
N GLU A 19 9.88 15.30 7.89
CA GLU A 19 10.62 14.32 8.71
C GLU A 19 9.68 13.47 9.57
N THR A 20 8.62 14.06 10.11
CA THR A 20 7.59 13.33 10.88
C THR A 20 6.87 12.30 9.99
N ASN A 21 6.48 12.71 8.77
CA ASN A 21 5.87 11.80 7.81
C ASN A 21 6.85 10.70 7.36
N LEU A 22 8.12 11.03 7.11
CA LEU A 22 9.15 10.06 6.75
C LEU A 22 9.33 9.01 7.86
N ALA A 23 9.41 9.42 9.12
CA ALA A 23 9.48 8.52 10.26
C ALA A 23 8.23 7.61 10.34
N TYR A 24 7.04 8.15 10.09
CA TYR A 24 5.81 7.36 10.07
C TYR A 24 5.79 6.31 8.95
N LEU A 25 6.19 6.68 7.72
CA LEU A 25 6.29 5.73 6.60
C LEU A 25 7.24 4.57 6.95
N LYS A 26 8.33 4.88 7.66
CA LYS A 26 9.32 3.90 8.12
C LYS A 26 8.86 3.06 9.31
N LEU A 27 7.88 3.48 10.08
CA LEU A 27 7.37 2.70 11.21
C LEU A 27 6.62 1.42 10.79
N LEU A 28 5.99 1.43 9.61
CA LEU A 28 5.03 0.40 9.19
C LEU A 28 5.73 -0.81 8.57
N SER A 29 5.68 -2.02 9.13
CA SER A 29 6.38 -3.15 8.46
C SER A 29 5.74 -3.53 7.11
N THR A 30 6.58 -3.94 6.14
CA THR A 30 6.12 -4.44 4.83
C THR A 30 5.19 -5.64 4.99
N ASP A 31 5.45 -6.51 5.98
CA ASP A 31 4.56 -7.61 6.32
C ASP A 31 3.15 -7.19 6.73
N SER A 32 3.03 -6.12 7.50
CA SER A 32 1.73 -5.60 7.93
C SER A 32 0.96 -5.02 6.73
N LEU A 33 1.66 -4.32 5.85
CA LEU A 33 1.09 -3.73 4.62
C LEU A 33 0.60 -4.83 3.65
N LEU A 34 1.36 -5.92 3.50
CA LEU A 34 1.08 -7.00 2.55
C LEU A 34 0.08 -8.04 3.06
N LEU A 35 -0.35 -7.96 4.32
CA LEU A 35 -1.17 -9.00 4.96
C LEU A 35 -2.45 -9.29 4.16
N ALA A 36 -3.28 -8.29 3.87
CA ALA A 36 -4.56 -8.50 3.19
C ALA A 36 -4.39 -9.03 1.75
N TRP A 37 -3.29 -8.66 1.09
CA TRP A 37 -2.92 -9.11 -0.26
C TRP A 37 -2.55 -10.60 -0.27
N ARG A 38 -1.70 -11.02 0.68
CA ARG A 38 -1.31 -12.42 0.87
C ARG A 38 -2.52 -13.29 1.19
N LEU A 39 -3.41 -12.84 2.08
CA LEU A 39 -4.62 -13.58 2.43
C LEU A 39 -5.54 -13.80 1.20
N THR A 40 -5.66 -12.79 0.34
CA THR A 40 -6.49 -12.88 -0.87
C THR A 40 -5.89 -13.82 -1.91
N ALA A 41 -4.58 -13.74 -2.16
CA ALA A 41 -3.91 -14.58 -3.17
C ALA A 41 -3.60 -16.01 -2.69
N GLN A 42 -3.38 -16.23 -1.40
CA GLN A 42 -2.92 -17.52 -0.84
C GLN A 42 -3.99 -18.24 -0.02
N GLY A 43 -5.26 -17.84 -0.12
CA GLY A 43 -6.37 -18.49 0.60
C GLY A 43 -6.27 -18.37 2.12
N GLY A 44 -5.71 -17.28 2.64
CA GLY A 44 -5.78 -16.96 4.07
C GLY A 44 -4.61 -17.42 4.96
N LYS A 45 -3.46 -17.82 4.41
CA LYS A 45 -2.31 -18.23 5.23
C LYS A 45 -1.62 -17.02 5.88
N TRP A 46 -1.46 -17.08 7.21
CA TRP A 46 -0.89 -16.03 8.05
C TRP A 46 0.45 -16.44 8.65
N SER A 47 1.42 -15.52 8.66
CA SER A 47 2.68 -15.67 9.40
C SER A 47 2.52 -15.15 10.83
N PRO A 48 2.80 -15.96 11.87
CA PRO A 48 2.81 -15.47 13.25
C PRO A 48 3.84 -14.35 13.45
N GLY A 49 3.39 -13.21 13.99
CA GLY A 49 4.27 -12.10 14.41
C GLY A 49 4.09 -10.79 13.65
N SER A 50 3.40 -10.77 12.51
CA SER A 50 3.12 -9.51 11.79
C SER A 50 2.00 -8.71 12.49
N LEU A 51 2.24 -7.42 12.72
CA LEU A 51 1.23 -6.52 13.27
C LEU A 51 0.03 -6.48 12.33
N ARG A 52 -1.17 -6.58 12.89
CA ARG A 52 -2.41 -6.46 12.12
C ARG A 52 -2.80 -4.99 12.06
N LEU A 53 -2.86 -4.45 10.84
CA LEU A 53 -3.47 -3.15 10.63
C LEU A 53 -4.96 -3.23 11.00
N MET A 54 -5.43 -2.24 11.75
CA MET A 54 -6.81 -2.13 12.22
C MET A 54 -7.59 -1.12 11.37
N GLY A 55 -8.80 -0.75 11.80
CA GLY A 55 -9.63 0.21 11.09
C GLY A 55 -10.01 -0.31 9.71
N TRP A 56 -9.86 0.53 8.68
CA TRP A 56 -10.25 0.18 7.31
C TRP A 56 -9.32 -0.84 6.65
N GLU A 57 -8.14 -1.08 7.21
CA GLU A 57 -7.20 -2.12 6.78
C GLU A 57 -7.38 -3.45 7.53
N HIS A 58 -8.34 -3.52 8.46
CA HIS A 58 -8.71 -4.80 9.08
C HIS A 58 -9.06 -5.82 7.99
N THR A 59 -8.67 -7.08 8.15
CA THR A 59 -8.82 -8.11 7.10
C THR A 59 -10.27 -8.43 6.75
N GLY A 60 -11.22 -8.13 7.64
CA GLY A 60 -12.66 -8.21 7.39
C GLY A 60 -13.27 -6.92 6.80
N SER A 61 -12.50 -5.84 6.66
CA SER A 61 -12.96 -4.60 6.04
C SER A 61 -13.02 -4.77 4.52
N GLU A 62 -14.09 -4.25 3.91
CA GLU A 62 -14.21 -4.25 2.45
C GLU A 62 -13.30 -3.22 1.77
N LEU A 63 -12.83 -2.20 2.50
CA LEU A 63 -11.97 -1.14 1.98
C LEU A 63 -10.46 -1.51 2.04
N ARG A 64 -10.09 -2.62 2.66
CA ARG A 64 -8.69 -3.02 2.91
C ARG A 64 -7.82 -3.02 1.65
N GLY A 65 -6.53 -2.77 1.83
CA GLY A 65 -5.53 -2.69 0.77
C GLY A 65 -5.36 -1.29 0.19
N HIS A 66 -6.33 -0.39 0.38
CA HIS A 66 -6.23 0.97 -0.15
C HIS A 66 -5.02 1.72 0.44
N PHE A 67 -4.68 1.43 1.70
CA PHE A 67 -3.60 2.08 2.42
C PHE A 67 -2.23 1.73 1.82
N LEU A 68 -2.01 0.49 1.37
CA LEU A 68 -0.74 0.10 0.74
C LEU A 68 -0.46 0.94 -0.51
N GLY A 69 -1.48 1.21 -1.32
CA GLY A 69 -1.35 2.07 -2.50
C GLY A 69 -0.98 3.52 -2.15
N HIS A 70 -1.61 4.08 -1.12
CA HIS A 70 -1.23 5.39 -0.58
C HIS A 70 0.19 5.40 -0.02
N TRP A 71 0.58 4.35 0.72
CA TRP A 71 1.91 4.22 1.30
C TRP A 71 2.98 4.14 0.22
N LEU A 72 2.75 3.40 -0.87
CA LEU A 72 3.66 3.34 -2.02
C LEU A 72 3.82 4.73 -2.66
N SER A 73 2.71 5.42 -2.95
CA SER A 73 2.74 6.77 -3.51
C SER A 73 3.53 7.74 -2.63
N ALA A 74 3.25 7.74 -1.33
CA ALA A 74 3.93 8.60 -0.35
C ALA A 74 5.42 8.27 -0.22
N SER A 75 5.77 6.99 -0.20
CA SER A 75 7.16 6.52 -0.12
C SER A 75 7.95 6.85 -1.39
N ALA A 76 7.32 6.76 -2.57
CA ALA A 76 7.94 7.14 -3.84
C ALA A 76 8.22 8.65 -3.89
N MET A 77 7.27 9.48 -3.46
CA MET A 77 7.47 10.93 -3.35
C MET A 77 8.55 11.29 -2.33
N ALA A 78 8.57 10.65 -1.17
CA ALA A 78 9.61 10.86 -0.16
C ALA A 78 10.99 10.43 -0.69
N PHE A 79 11.09 9.27 -1.35
CA PHE A 79 12.32 8.83 -2.00
C PHE A 79 12.79 9.79 -3.09
N ALA A 80 11.88 10.36 -3.90
CA ALA A 80 12.24 11.35 -4.91
C ALA A 80 12.87 12.62 -4.29
N ALA A 81 12.42 13.01 -3.09
CA ALA A 81 12.93 14.18 -2.36
C ALA A 81 14.25 13.92 -1.61
N THR A 82 14.48 12.70 -1.07
CA THR A 82 15.60 12.43 -0.14
C THR A 82 16.59 11.38 -0.61
N ARG A 83 16.21 10.55 -1.58
CA ARG A 83 16.95 9.32 -1.97
C ARG A 83 17.16 8.34 -0.82
N ASP A 84 16.23 8.31 0.14
CA ASP A 84 16.27 7.40 1.28
C ASP A 84 16.34 5.92 0.86
N ALA A 85 17.46 5.27 1.16
CA ALA A 85 17.73 3.90 0.72
C ALA A 85 16.81 2.86 1.39
N GLU A 86 16.36 3.11 2.62
CA GLU A 86 15.46 2.22 3.34
C GLU A 86 14.07 2.20 2.69
N LEU A 87 13.52 3.38 2.34
CA LEU A 87 12.27 3.45 1.59
C LEU A 87 12.39 2.75 0.24
N ARG A 88 13.49 2.95 -0.49
CA ARG A 88 13.70 2.25 -1.77
C ARG A 88 13.68 0.73 -1.60
N HIS A 89 14.40 0.22 -0.62
CA HIS A 89 14.45 -1.21 -0.33
C HIS A 89 13.05 -1.76 -0.03
N ARG A 90 12.31 -1.10 0.86
CA ARG A 90 10.99 -1.56 1.29
C ARG A 90 9.91 -1.45 0.21
N MET A 91 9.95 -0.40 -0.61
CA MET A 91 9.08 -0.31 -1.79
C MET A 91 9.38 -1.45 -2.77
N THR A 92 10.66 -1.77 -2.98
CA THR A 92 11.08 -2.88 -3.84
C THR A 92 10.53 -4.21 -3.32
N GLU A 93 10.67 -4.48 -2.01
CA GLU A 93 10.09 -5.68 -1.39
C GLU A 93 8.57 -5.78 -1.59
N VAL A 94 7.85 -4.67 -1.41
CA VAL A 94 6.39 -4.63 -1.60
C VAL A 94 6.01 -4.92 -3.05
N VAL A 95 6.65 -4.25 -4.01
CA VAL A 95 6.35 -4.44 -5.44
C VAL A 95 6.70 -5.86 -5.91
N GLU A 96 7.83 -6.40 -5.46
CA GLU A 96 8.23 -7.78 -5.77
C GLU A 96 7.23 -8.80 -5.20
N GLU A 97 6.78 -8.61 -3.96
CA GLU A 97 5.77 -9.49 -3.37
C GLU A 97 4.43 -9.39 -4.10
N LEU A 98 3.96 -8.17 -4.40
CA LEU A 98 2.74 -7.99 -5.20
C LEU A 98 2.83 -8.68 -6.55
N GLY A 99 4.00 -8.63 -7.21
CA GLY A 99 4.27 -9.35 -8.45
C GLY A 99 4.17 -10.86 -8.30
N LYS A 100 4.72 -11.44 -7.22
CA LYS A 100 4.58 -12.87 -6.89
C LYS A 100 3.13 -13.27 -6.65
N LEU A 101 2.37 -12.45 -5.90
CA LEU A 101 0.97 -12.71 -5.60
C LEU A 101 0.09 -12.64 -6.87
N ALA A 102 0.34 -11.65 -7.74
CA ALA A 102 -0.35 -11.55 -9.03
C ALA A 102 -0.07 -12.77 -9.93
N ALA A 103 1.20 -13.21 -9.99
CA ALA A 103 1.59 -14.40 -10.75
C ALA A 103 0.95 -15.68 -10.19
N ALA A 104 0.89 -15.82 -8.85
CA ALA A 104 0.27 -16.96 -8.19
C ALA A 104 -1.26 -17.05 -8.43
N HIS A 105 -1.94 -15.91 -8.55
CA HIS A 105 -3.37 -15.87 -8.88
C HIS A 105 -3.65 -16.28 -10.33
N GLY A 106 -2.70 -16.02 -11.25
CA GLY A 106 -2.73 -16.51 -12.64
C GLY A 106 -3.75 -15.85 -13.58
N SER A 107 -4.68 -15.04 -13.07
CA SER A 107 -5.72 -14.37 -13.88
C SER A 107 -5.38 -12.93 -14.28
N GLY A 108 -4.22 -12.40 -13.85
CA GLY A 108 -3.87 -10.97 -13.97
C GLY A 108 -4.59 -10.06 -12.97
N TYR A 109 -5.45 -10.60 -12.11
CA TYR A 109 -6.12 -9.84 -11.05
C TYR A 109 -5.21 -9.69 -9.83
N LEU A 110 -5.09 -8.46 -9.33
CA LEU A 110 -4.32 -8.13 -8.13
C LEU A 110 -5.10 -7.14 -7.28
N SER A 111 -5.54 -7.59 -6.09
CA SER A 111 -6.20 -6.78 -5.10
C SER A 111 -6.07 -7.41 -3.71
N ALA A 112 -6.27 -6.62 -2.67
CA ALA A 112 -6.45 -7.10 -1.31
C ALA A 112 -7.85 -7.67 -1.03
N PHE A 113 -8.73 -7.72 -2.04
CA PHE A 113 -10.08 -8.26 -1.97
C PHE A 113 -10.42 -9.16 -3.18
N PRO A 114 -11.38 -10.11 -3.06
CA PRO A 114 -11.70 -11.04 -4.15
C PRO A 114 -12.44 -10.35 -5.31
N PRO A 115 -12.35 -10.88 -6.56
CA PRO A 115 -13.04 -10.32 -7.72
C PRO A 115 -14.55 -10.11 -7.54
N SER A 116 -15.19 -10.92 -6.69
CA SER A 116 -16.63 -10.83 -6.38
C SER A 116 -17.07 -9.48 -5.80
N PHE A 117 -16.15 -8.65 -5.32
CA PHE A 117 -16.47 -7.29 -4.90
C PHE A 117 -16.75 -6.38 -6.11
N LEU A 118 -16.04 -6.59 -7.22
CA LEU A 118 -16.34 -5.90 -8.48
C LEU A 118 -17.69 -6.39 -9.01
N ASP A 119 -17.93 -7.70 -9.02
CA ASP A 119 -19.22 -8.27 -9.46
C ASP A 119 -20.40 -7.68 -8.66
N ARG A 120 -20.26 -7.55 -7.33
CA ARG A 120 -21.25 -6.90 -6.47
C ARG A 120 -21.48 -5.45 -6.87
N LEU A 121 -20.41 -4.69 -7.12
CA LEU A 121 -20.54 -3.29 -7.49
C LEU A 121 -21.26 -3.14 -8.84
N GLU A 122 -20.88 -3.93 -9.85
CA GLU A 122 -21.51 -3.92 -11.18
C GLU A 122 -22.98 -4.36 -11.12
N ALA A 123 -23.33 -5.23 -10.18
CA ALA A 123 -24.71 -5.63 -9.89
C ALA A 123 -25.47 -4.64 -8.98
N ILE A 124 -24.90 -3.48 -8.64
CA ILE A 124 -25.50 -2.47 -7.73
C ILE A 124 -25.84 -3.10 -6.36
N THR A 125 -25.08 -4.11 -5.95
CA THR A 125 -25.15 -4.70 -4.62
C THR A 125 -24.19 -3.93 -3.70
N PRO A 126 -24.61 -3.58 -2.46
CA PRO A 126 -23.75 -2.84 -1.55
C PRO A 126 -22.38 -3.51 -1.39
N VAL A 127 -21.31 -2.76 -1.60
CA VAL A 127 -19.91 -3.15 -1.39
C VAL A 127 -19.08 -1.87 -1.27
N TRP A 128 -18.06 -1.88 -0.42
CA TRP A 128 -17.32 -0.65 -0.14
C TRP A 128 -16.22 -0.34 -1.16
N ALA A 129 -16.55 0.49 -2.15
CA ALA A 129 -15.62 1.22 -3.01
C ALA A 129 -14.44 0.41 -3.61
N PRO A 130 -14.67 -0.76 -4.24
CA PRO A 130 -13.57 -1.61 -4.76
C PRO A 130 -12.73 -0.92 -5.84
N TYR A 131 -13.34 -0.11 -6.73
CA TYR A 131 -12.60 0.68 -7.72
C TYR A 131 -11.72 1.78 -7.09
N TYR A 132 -12.13 2.35 -5.95
CA TYR A 132 -11.27 3.28 -5.22
C TYR A 132 -10.00 2.59 -4.75
N THR A 133 -10.13 1.40 -4.16
CA THR A 133 -8.99 0.62 -3.67
C THR A 133 -8.04 0.23 -4.80
N LEU A 134 -8.57 -0.22 -5.95
CA LEU A 134 -7.76 -0.48 -7.15
C LEU A 134 -7.05 0.78 -7.64
N HIS A 135 -7.75 1.92 -7.69
CA HIS A 135 -7.14 3.18 -8.07
C HIS A 135 -5.97 3.56 -7.16
N LYS A 136 -6.05 3.32 -5.84
CA LYS A 136 -4.92 3.61 -4.93
C LYS A 136 -3.73 2.70 -5.17
N LEU A 137 -3.97 1.43 -5.46
CA LEU A 137 -2.91 0.52 -5.89
C LEU A 137 -2.24 1.04 -7.17
N LEU A 138 -3.02 1.30 -8.21
CA LEU A 138 -2.52 1.74 -9.51
C LEU A 138 -1.78 3.07 -9.44
N ALA A 139 -2.19 3.99 -8.58
CA ALA A 139 -1.48 5.26 -8.39
C ALA A 139 -0.14 5.10 -7.65
N GLY A 140 0.00 4.04 -6.85
CA GLY A 140 1.22 3.76 -6.10
C GLY A 140 2.26 2.92 -6.87
N LEU A 141 1.83 2.15 -7.87
CA LEU A 141 2.70 1.39 -8.78
C LEU A 141 3.26 2.30 -9.89
#